data_AF-A0A966BJ72-F1
#
_entry.id   AF-A0A966BJ72-F1
#
_cell.length_a   1.000
_cell.length_b   1.000
_cell.length_c   1.000
_cell.angle_alpha   90.00
_cell.angle_beta   90.00
_cell.angle_gamma   90.00
#
_symmetry.space_group_name_H-M   'P 1'
#
loop_
_entity.id
_entity.type
_entity.pdbx_description
1 polymer ?
#
loop_
_entity_poly.entity_id
_entity_poly.type
_entity_poly.pdbx_seq_one_letter_code
_entity_poly.pdbx_strand_id
1 'polypeptide(L)'
;MLVLLSPAKSLDFQSELPTQKHSSPRMMSESSELIEVLLTHSPDSIADLMSISGKLSALNVERYQNWEPEASVENSRPAALAFSGDVYSGMDLSRYSERDFTRAQKQIRILSGLYGLLRPLDLIQPY
;
A
#
# COMPACT_ATOMS: atom_id res chain seq x y z
N MET A 1 -9.69 5.86 -20.57
CA MET A 1 -10.44 5.02 -19.63
C MET A 1 -9.57 4.72 -18.43
N LEU A 2 -10.09 4.94 -17.23
CA LEU A 2 -9.45 4.63 -15.95
C LEU A 2 -10.28 3.55 -15.23
N VAL A 3 -9.59 2.62 -14.59
CA VAL A 3 -10.16 1.59 -13.71
C VAL A 3 -9.81 1.95 -12.28
N LEU A 4 -10.79 1.89 -11.39
CA LEU A 4 -10.63 2.20 -9.98
C LEU A 4 -10.81 0.92 -9.16
N LEU A 5 -9.84 0.62 -8.30
CA LEU A 5 -9.84 -0.56 -7.43
C LEU A 5 -9.80 -0.13 -5.96
N SER A 6 -10.40 -0.95 -5.11
CA SER A 6 -10.23 -0.87 -3.65
C SER A 6 -8.86 -1.44 -3.25
N PRO A 7 -8.27 -0.98 -2.14
CA PRO A 7 -7.06 -1.60 -1.59
C PRO A 7 -7.40 -2.96 -0.95
N ALA A 8 -6.37 -3.77 -0.67
CA ALA A 8 -6.51 -4.98 0.13
C ALA A 8 -6.00 -4.75 1.57
N LYS A 9 -6.56 -5.48 2.53
CA LYS A 9 -6.10 -5.46 3.93
C LYS A 9 -4.82 -6.28 4.14
N SER A 10 -4.69 -7.39 3.41
CA SER A 10 -3.51 -8.24 3.48
C SER A 10 -2.43 -7.70 2.56
N LEU A 11 -1.19 -7.74 3.03
CA LEU A 11 -0.03 -7.23 2.33
C LEU A 11 1.04 -8.32 2.23
N ASP A 12 1.70 -8.40 1.08
CA ASP A 12 2.84 -9.27 0.82
C ASP A 12 4.07 -8.44 0.45
N PHE A 13 5.03 -8.39 1.36
CA PHE A 13 6.31 -7.70 1.16
C PHE A 13 7.48 -8.67 0.92
N GLN A 14 7.23 -9.97 0.81
CA GLN A 14 8.27 -11.01 0.80
C GLN A 14 8.43 -11.69 -0.56
N SER A 15 7.35 -11.89 -1.33
CA SER A 15 7.43 -12.64 -2.60
C SER A 15 8.31 -11.96 -3.65
N GLU A 16 8.94 -12.73 -4.54
CA GLU A 16 9.76 -12.16 -5.61
C GLU A 16 8.97 -11.18 -6.50
N LEU A 17 9.62 -10.08 -6.89
CA LEU A 17 9.00 -9.05 -7.72
C LEU A 17 9.15 -9.40 -9.21
N PRO A 18 8.05 -9.44 -9.99
CA PRO A 18 8.09 -9.67 -11.44
C PRO A 18 8.67 -8.48 -12.22
N THR A 19 8.87 -7.32 -11.57
CA THR A 19 9.50 -6.14 -12.18
C THR A 19 10.22 -5.30 -11.12
N GLN A 20 11.26 -4.59 -11.53
CA GLN A 20 11.95 -3.60 -10.72
C GLN A 20 11.40 -2.18 -10.95
N LYS A 21 10.43 -2.00 -11.86
CA LYS A 21 9.86 -0.67 -12.10
C LYS A 21 8.99 -0.23 -10.94
N HIS A 22 9.22 0.99 -10.51
CA HIS A 22 8.43 1.62 -9.47
C HIS A 22 8.27 3.13 -9.73
N SER A 23 7.39 3.75 -8.96
CA SER A 23 7.24 5.20 -8.86
C SER A 23 6.85 5.58 -7.44
N SER A 24 6.78 6.88 -7.16
CA SER A 24 6.37 7.37 -5.84
C SER A 24 4.88 7.74 -5.82
N PRO A 25 4.20 7.52 -4.67
CA PRO A 25 2.88 8.10 -4.44
C PRO A 25 2.90 9.62 -4.60
N ARG A 26 1.75 10.21 -4.95
CA ARG A 26 1.65 11.65 -5.23
C ARG A 26 1.25 12.49 -4.03
N MET A 27 0.66 11.87 -3.01
CA MET A 27 0.09 12.52 -1.84
C MET A 27 0.90 12.19 -0.57
N MET A 28 2.22 12.22 -0.68
CA MET A 28 3.11 11.85 0.43
C MET A 28 3.05 12.87 1.57
N SER A 29 2.84 14.16 1.26
CA SER A 29 2.60 15.20 2.26
C SER A 29 1.40 14.86 3.16
N GLU A 30 0.27 14.53 2.53
CA GLU A 30 -0.97 14.18 3.22
C GLU A 30 -0.84 12.85 3.95
N SER A 31 -0.07 11.91 3.39
CA SER A 31 0.24 10.64 4.07
C SER A 31 1.01 10.87 5.37
N SER A 32 2.01 11.77 5.35
CA SER A 32 2.78 12.14 6.55
C SER A 32 1.89 12.78 7.62
N GLU A 33 1.00 13.70 7.24
CA GLU A 33 0.05 14.33 8.17
C GLU A 33 -0.86 13.27 8.83
N LEU A 34 -1.33 12.28 8.07
CA LEU A 34 -2.12 11.18 8.62
C LEU A 34 -1.31 10.30 9.58
N ILE A 35 -0.06 9.99 9.26
CA ILE A 35 0.83 9.21 10.14
C ILE A 35 1.09 9.94 11.44
N GLU A 36 1.34 11.25 11.40
CA GLU A 36 1.52 12.06 12.62
C GLU A 36 0.31 11.95 13.55
N VAL A 37 -0.91 11.97 13.01
CA VAL A 37 -2.13 11.75 13.80
C VAL A 37 -2.21 10.33 14.33
N LEU A 38 -1.98 9.33 13.49
CA LEU A 38 -2.06 7.91 13.87
C LEU A 38 -1.05 7.53 14.98
N LEU A 39 0.12 8.15 14.99
CA LEU A 39 1.14 7.96 16.02
C LEU A 39 0.71 8.43 17.42
N THR A 40 -0.30 9.30 17.52
CA THR A 40 -0.83 9.74 18.82
C THR A 40 -1.79 8.74 19.46
N HIS A 41 -2.26 7.74 18.71
CA HIS A 41 -3.22 6.75 19.19
C HIS A 41 -2.53 5.53 19.84
N SER A 42 -3.11 5.05 20.94
CA SER A 42 -2.73 3.77 21.53
C SER A 42 -3.21 2.60 20.66
N PRO A 43 -2.60 1.39 20.79
CA PRO A 43 -3.11 0.19 20.14
C PRO A 43 -4.59 -0.11 20.42
N ASP A 44 -5.07 0.19 21.64
CA ASP A 44 -6.49 0.02 21.99
C ASP A 44 -7.37 1.04 21.25
N SER A 45 -6.92 2.30 21.16
CA SER A 45 -7.64 3.34 20.42
C SER A 45 -7.73 3.01 18.93
N ILE A 46 -6.66 2.45 18.34
CA ILE A 46 -6.65 1.98 16.95
C ILE A 46 -7.56 0.76 16.77
N ALA A 47 -7.58 -0.17 17.74
CA ALA A 47 -8.45 -1.34 17.71
C ALA A 47 -9.92 -0.92 17.63
N ASP A 48 -10.34 0.02 18.48
CA ASP A 48 -11.70 0.54 18.51
C ASP A 48 -12.04 1.33 17.24
N LEU A 49 -11.14 2.25 16.82
CA LEU A 49 -11.34 3.10 15.65
C LEU A 49 -11.52 2.29 14.36
N MET A 50 -10.69 1.27 14.16
CA MET A 50 -10.68 0.46 12.94
C MET A 50 -11.54 -0.80 13.07
N SER A 51 -12.11 -1.07 14.26
CA SER A 51 -12.84 -2.30 14.57
C SER A 51 -12.02 -3.56 14.25
N ILE A 52 -10.77 -3.59 14.75
CA ILE A 52 -9.81 -4.69 14.52
C ILE A 52 -9.36 -5.32 15.84
N SER A 53 -8.83 -6.55 15.76
CA SER A 53 -8.28 -7.24 16.94
C SER A 53 -7.08 -6.48 17.53
N GLY A 54 -6.86 -6.60 18.85
CA GLY A 54 -5.70 -6.01 19.52
C GLY A 54 -4.34 -6.44 18.95
N LYS A 55 -4.24 -7.67 18.42
CA LYS A 55 -3.01 -8.13 17.73
C LYS A 55 -2.75 -7.33 16.44
N LEU A 56 -3.79 -7.06 15.67
CA LEU A 56 -3.67 -6.33 14.41
C LEU A 56 -3.46 -4.83 14.66
N SER A 57 -4.08 -4.27 15.69
CA SER A 57 -3.86 -2.86 16.04
C SER A 57 -2.43 -2.63 16.57
N ALA A 58 -1.89 -3.53 17.39
CA ALA A 58 -0.49 -3.46 17.83
C ALA A 58 0.48 -3.50 16.64
N LEU A 59 0.23 -4.41 15.68
CA LEU A 59 1.01 -4.49 14.44
C LEU A 59 0.92 -3.19 13.62
N ASN A 60 -0.26 -2.61 13.50
CA ASN A 60 -0.44 -1.37 12.74
C ASN A 60 0.23 -0.17 13.43
N VAL A 61 0.18 -0.07 14.76
CA VAL A 61 0.91 0.96 15.50
C VAL A 61 2.42 0.84 15.28
N GLU A 62 2.96 -0.39 15.32
CA GLU A 62 4.37 -0.64 14.98
C GLU A 62 4.70 -0.23 13.54
N ARG A 63 3.80 -0.51 12.59
CA ARG A 63 3.96 -0.06 11.19
C ARG A 63 3.97 1.46 11.08
N TYR A 64 3.09 2.17 11.78
CA TYR A 64 3.07 3.64 11.79
C TYR A 64 4.36 4.22 12.39
N GLN A 65 4.91 3.58 13.42
CA GLN A 65 6.19 3.98 14.03
C GLN A 65 7.38 3.78 13.11
N ASN A 66 7.35 2.72 12.28
CA ASN A 66 8.41 2.42 11.32
C ASN A 66 8.17 3.06 9.95
N TRP A 67 7.10 3.83 9.78
CA TRP A 67 6.79 4.47 8.51
C TRP A 67 7.70 5.66 8.28
N GLU A 68 8.24 5.77 7.07
CA GLU A 68 9.14 6.84 6.66
C GLU A 68 8.58 7.62 5.45
N PRO A 69 8.71 8.96 5.41
CA PRO A 69 8.26 9.76 4.27
C PRO A 69 8.99 9.43 2.96
N GLU A 70 10.23 8.93 3.04
CA GLU A 70 11.03 8.55 1.88
C GLU A 70 10.92 7.04 1.64
N ALA A 71 10.17 6.66 0.60
CA ALA A 71 10.06 5.27 0.19
C ALA A 71 11.29 4.82 -0.61
N SER A 72 11.88 3.69 -0.20
CA SER A 72 12.97 2.99 -0.88
C SER A 72 12.54 1.57 -1.24
N VAL A 73 13.22 0.92 -2.19
CA VAL A 73 12.93 -0.49 -2.55
C VAL A 73 13.19 -1.47 -1.39
N GLU A 74 13.86 -1.03 -0.33
CA GLU A 74 14.15 -1.83 0.87
C GLU A 74 13.01 -1.76 1.89
N ASN A 75 12.38 -0.59 2.05
CA ASN A 75 11.30 -0.36 3.03
C ASN A 75 9.89 -0.43 2.40
N SER A 76 9.79 -0.51 1.08
CA SER A 76 8.52 -0.37 0.36
C SER A 76 8.40 -1.30 -0.84
N ARG A 77 7.16 -1.45 -1.33
CA ARG A 77 6.84 -2.31 -2.47
C ARG A 77 5.79 -1.66 -3.37
N PRO A 78 5.82 -1.86 -4.71
CA PRO A 78 4.76 -1.43 -5.60
C PRO A 78 3.36 -1.86 -5.13
N ALA A 79 2.41 -0.93 -5.07
CA ALA A 79 1.09 -1.15 -4.50
C ALA A 79 0.37 -2.39 -5.04
N ALA A 80 0.35 -2.60 -6.36
CA ALA A 80 -0.31 -3.76 -6.95
C ALA A 80 0.39 -5.10 -6.63
N LEU A 81 1.68 -5.06 -6.32
CA LEU A 81 2.48 -6.24 -5.93
C LEU A 81 2.52 -6.45 -4.41
N ALA A 82 2.14 -5.43 -3.64
CA ALA A 82 2.04 -5.47 -2.18
C ALA A 82 0.65 -5.93 -1.72
N PHE A 83 -0.42 -5.45 -2.37
CA PHE A 83 -1.78 -5.85 -1.98
C PHE A 83 -2.05 -7.30 -2.34
N SER A 84 -2.48 -8.08 -1.34
CA SER A 84 -2.83 -9.49 -1.48
C SER A 84 -4.31 -9.69 -1.13
N GLY A 85 -5.08 -10.19 -2.09
CA GLY A 85 -6.52 -10.44 -1.96
C GLY A 85 -7.14 -10.75 -3.32
N ASP A 86 -8.39 -11.22 -3.33
CA ASP A 86 -9.03 -11.83 -4.51
C ASP A 86 -8.95 -10.98 -5.79
N VAL A 87 -9.12 -9.66 -5.67
CA VAL A 87 -9.00 -8.72 -6.81
C VAL A 87 -7.59 -8.76 -7.41
N TYR A 88 -6.55 -8.75 -6.57
CA TYR A 88 -5.16 -8.71 -7.00
C TYR A 88 -4.67 -10.09 -7.46
N SER A 89 -5.13 -11.16 -6.82
CA SER A 89 -4.89 -12.53 -7.27
C SER A 89 -5.51 -12.78 -8.66
N GLY A 90 -6.70 -12.24 -8.92
CA GLY A 90 -7.36 -12.33 -10.22
C GLY A 90 -6.67 -11.57 -11.36
N MET A 91 -5.79 -10.61 -11.04
CA MET A 91 -4.98 -9.91 -12.05
C MET A 91 -3.79 -10.74 -12.55
N ASP A 92 -3.36 -11.76 -11.79
CA ASP A 92 -2.23 -12.63 -12.10
C ASP A 92 -0.98 -11.84 -12.59
N LEU A 93 -0.54 -10.91 -11.74
CA LEU A 93 0.56 -9.98 -12.06
C LEU A 93 1.89 -10.67 -12.32
N SER A 94 2.03 -11.94 -11.93
CA SER A 94 3.20 -12.77 -12.24
C SER A 94 3.43 -12.95 -13.74
N ARG A 95 2.37 -12.84 -14.54
CA ARG A 95 2.40 -13.01 -16.00
C ARG A 95 2.51 -11.70 -16.78
N TYR A 96 2.54 -10.57 -16.08
CA TYR A 96 2.60 -9.26 -16.74
C TYR A 96 3.98 -9.06 -17.37
N SER A 97 3.99 -8.59 -18.61
CA SER A 97 5.19 -8.04 -19.23
C SER A 97 5.44 -6.60 -18.76
N GLU A 98 6.63 -6.09 -19.06
CA GLU A 98 6.98 -4.66 -18.85
C GLU A 98 5.99 -3.69 -19.54
N ARG A 99 5.41 -4.11 -20.68
CA ARG A 99 4.38 -3.34 -21.38
C ARG A 99 3.05 -3.36 -20.64
N ASP A 100 2.69 -4.48 -20.03
CA ASP A 100 1.46 -4.63 -19.26
C ASP A 100 1.52 -3.78 -17.98
N PHE A 101 2.65 -3.80 -17.27
CA PHE A 101 2.89 -2.89 -16.14
C PHE A 101 2.81 -1.42 -16.56
N THR A 102 3.42 -1.04 -17.70
CA THR A 102 3.34 0.33 -18.22
C THR A 102 1.90 0.74 -18.53
N ARG A 103 1.09 -0.19 -19.05
CA ARG A 103 -0.33 0.05 -19.36
C ARG A 103 -1.17 0.16 -18.08
N ALA A 104 -0.98 -0.77 -17.14
CA ALA A 104 -1.62 -0.75 -15.83
C ALA A 104 -1.33 0.56 -15.10
N GLN A 105 -0.08 1.03 -15.13
CA GLN A 105 0.34 2.29 -14.50
C GLN A 105 -0.42 3.52 -15.04
N LYS A 106 -0.79 3.49 -16.33
CA LYS A 106 -1.58 4.56 -16.96
C LYS A 106 -3.07 4.44 -16.67
N GLN A 107 -3.60 3.21 -16.56
CA GLN A 107 -5.04 2.95 -16.59
C GLN A 107 -5.67 2.56 -15.26
N ILE A 108 -4.90 2.11 -14.27
CA ILE A 108 -5.43 1.63 -12.98
C ILE A 108 -5.12 2.64 -11.89
N ARG A 109 -6.09 2.89 -11.01
CA ARG A 109 -5.91 3.59 -9.74
C ARG A 109 -6.44 2.74 -8.60
N ILE A 110 -5.73 2.75 -7.49
CA ILE A 110 -6.10 2.05 -6.27
C ILE A 110 -6.38 3.12 -5.21
N LEU A 111 -7.59 3.15 -4.66
CA LEU A 111 -7.89 4.02 -3.52
C LEU A 111 -7.11 3.54 -2.30
N SER A 112 -6.64 4.47 -1.47
CA SER A 112 -5.92 4.17 -0.24
C SER A 112 -6.32 5.16 0.84
N GLY A 113 -6.59 4.66 2.05
CA GLY A 113 -6.88 5.53 3.19
C GLY A 113 -5.68 6.38 3.59
N LEU A 114 -4.48 5.79 3.57
CA LEU A 114 -3.25 6.48 3.93
C LEU A 114 -2.68 7.29 2.76
N TYR A 115 -2.60 6.68 1.57
CA TYR A 115 -1.90 7.26 0.42
C TYR A 115 -2.82 8.01 -0.56
N GLY A 116 -4.11 8.12 -0.25
CA GLY A 116 -5.13 8.73 -1.09
C GLY A 116 -5.39 7.94 -2.38
N LEU A 117 -4.58 8.18 -3.41
CA LEU A 117 -4.71 7.54 -4.71
C LEU A 117 -3.37 7.00 -5.21
N LEU A 118 -3.30 5.68 -5.36
CA LEU A 118 -2.11 4.96 -5.82
C LEU A 118 -2.24 4.54 -7.27
N ARG A 119 -1.10 4.49 -7.96
CA ARG A 119 -0.93 3.73 -9.21
C ARG A 119 -0.33 2.36 -8.88
N PRO A 120 -0.50 1.35 -9.75
CA PRO A 120 0.01 -0.01 -9.53
C PRO A 120 1.48 -0.09 -9.08
N LEU A 121 2.34 0.76 -9.63
CA LEU A 121 3.77 0.77 -9.35
C LEU A 121 4.20 1.81 -8.30
N ASP A 122 3.25 2.52 -7.67
CA ASP A 122 3.60 3.44 -6.59
C ASP A 122 4.05 2.63 -5.36
N LEU A 123 5.22 2.97 -4.83
CA LEU A 123 5.81 2.33 -3.65
C LEU A 123 4.98 2.66 -2.42
N ILE A 124 4.56 1.62 -1.69
CA ILE A 124 3.88 1.74 -0.40
C ILE A 124 4.66 0.98 0.67
N GLN A 125 4.61 1.50 1.88
CA GLN A 125 5.09 0.84 3.08
C GLN A 125 3.90 0.13 3.76
N PRO A 126 4.15 -0.86 4.63
CA PRO A 126 3.10 -1.47 5.43
C PRO A 126 2.39 -0.43 6.30
N TYR A 127 1.06 -0.54 6.42
CA TYR A 127 0.22 0.34 7.25
C TYR A 127 -0.96 -0.41 7.86
#